data_AF-A0A831QJT7-F1
#
_entry.id   AF-A0A831QJT7-F1
#
_cell.length_a   1.000
_cell.length_b   1.000
_cell.length_c   1.000
_cell.angle_alpha   90.00
_cell.angle_beta   90.00
_cell.angle_gamma   90.00
#
_symmetry.space_group_name_H-M   'P 1'
#
loop_
_entity.id
_entity.type
_entity.pdbx_description
1 polymer ?
#
loop_
_entity_poly.entity_id
_entity_poly.type
_entity_poly.pdbx_seq_one_letter_code
_entity_poly.pdbx_strand_id
1 'polypeptide(L)'
;MEQNTTVSNAMSIKLERIFDKLPEMPEFVEGIRRAPKRHFALSRRDTILALKNALRYIPEKWHKRLAPEFLDELLSRGRIYGYRFRPAGPI
;
A
#
# COMPACT_ATOMS: atom_id res chain seq x y z
N MET A 1 -8.45 18.56 3.53
CA MET A 1 -7.72 17.36 3.04
C MET A 1 -6.57 17.90 2.22
N GLU A 2 -5.33 17.63 2.60
CA GLU A 2 -4.20 17.94 1.72
C GLU A 2 -4.38 17.15 0.42
N GLN A 3 -4.25 17.84 -0.72
CA GLN A 3 -4.30 17.17 -2.01
C GLN A 3 -3.04 16.29 -2.15
N ASN A 4 -3.15 15.11 -2.77
CA ASN A 4 -2.00 14.22 -2.97
C ASN A 4 -0.86 14.91 -3.73
N THR A 5 -1.16 15.92 -4.54
CA THR A 5 -0.21 16.81 -5.20
C THR A 5 0.66 17.59 -4.23
N THR A 6 0.09 18.13 -3.15
CA THR A 6 0.83 18.84 -2.08
C THR A 6 1.84 17.90 -1.43
N VAL A 7 1.41 16.70 -1.07
CA VAL A 7 2.26 15.68 -0.45
C VAL A 7 3.36 15.22 -1.41
N SER A 8 3.02 14.97 -2.67
CA SER A 8 3.98 14.62 -3.73
C SER A 8 5.02 15.72 -3.95
N ASN A 9 4.63 16.99 -3.89
CA ASN A 9 5.55 18.12 -4.07
C ASN A 9 6.55 18.27 -2.91
N ALA A 10 6.15 17.87 -1.69
CA ALA A 10 7.04 17.86 -0.53
C ALA A 10 8.02 16.66 -0.52
N MET A 11 7.81 15.65 -1.37
CA MET A 11 8.66 14.46 -1.42
C MET A 11 9.87 14.63 -2.34
N SER A 12 11.06 14.34 -1.82
CA SER A 12 12.29 14.25 -2.62
C SER A 12 12.31 13.01 -3.53
N ILE A 13 11.75 11.90 -3.05
CA ILE A 13 11.66 10.62 -3.78
C ILE A 13 10.20 10.36 -4.15
N LYS A 14 9.93 10.14 -5.43
CA LYS A 14 8.58 9.93 -5.97
C LYS A 14 8.48 8.56 -6.59
N LEU A 15 7.40 7.83 -6.31
CA LEU A 15 7.16 6.51 -6.90
C LEU A 15 7.10 6.55 -8.42
N GLU A 16 6.56 7.62 -9.01
CA GLU A 16 6.51 7.81 -10.47
C GLU A 16 7.87 8.02 -11.12
N ARG A 17 8.91 8.37 -10.34
CA ARG A 17 10.29 8.45 -10.82
C ARG A 17 11.02 7.10 -10.75
N ILE A 18 10.54 6.20 -9.89
CA ILE A 18 11.12 4.87 -9.69
C ILE A 18 10.43 3.84 -10.60
N PHE A 19 9.12 3.99 -10.79
CA PHE A 19 8.29 3.05 -11.53
C PHE A 19 7.50 3.80 -12.62
N ASP A 20 7.77 3.47 -13.88
CA ASP A 20 7.06 4.05 -15.03
C ASP A 20 5.58 3.64 -15.06
N LYS A 21 5.29 2.42 -14.60
CA LYS A 21 3.96 1.82 -14.50
C LYS A 21 3.75 1.21 -13.11
N LEU A 22 2.51 0.89 -12.78
CA LEU A 22 2.22 0.17 -11.54
C LEU A 22 2.96 -1.17 -11.55
N PRO A 23 3.82 -1.47 -10.56
CA PRO A 23 4.53 -2.75 -10.49
C PRO A 23 3.54 -3.91 -10.40
N GLU A 24 3.95 -5.07 -10.89
CA GLU A 24 3.14 -6.29 -10.78
C GLU A 24 3.07 -6.79 -9.34
N MET A 25 2.08 -7.65 -9.05
CA MET A 25 1.96 -8.21 -7.71
C MET A 25 3.05 -9.28 -7.59
N PRO A 26 3.96 -9.19 -6.60
CA PRO A 26 5.01 -10.20 -6.46
C PRO A 26 4.42 -11.55 -6.05
N GLU A 27 5.04 -12.62 -6.54
CA GLU A 27 4.76 -13.96 -6.05
C GLU A 27 5.34 -14.16 -4.65
N PHE A 28 4.57 -14.83 -3.80
CA PHE A 28 5.00 -15.15 -2.45
C PHE A 28 5.73 -16.48 -2.45
N VAL A 29 7.03 -16.44 -2.16
CA VAL A 29 7.83 -17.66 -1.98
C VAL A 29 7.25 -18.50 -0.84
N GLU A 30 7.04 -19.79 -1.10
CA GLU A 30 6.56 -20.77 -0.12
C GLU A 30 7.63 -21.02 0.96
N GLY A 31 7.20 -21.43 2.16
CA GLY A 31 8.11 -21.72 3.28
C GLY A 31 8.68 -20.49 4.01
N ILE A 32 8.54 -19.28 3.48
CA ILE A 32 8.95 -18.06 4.20
C ILE A 32 7.96 -17.76 5.33
N ARG A 33 8.45 -17.78 6.58
CA ARG A 33 7.67 -17.39 7.76
C ARG A 33 7.27 -15.91 7.66
N ARG A 34 5.97 -15.64 7.77
CA ARG A 34 5.41 -14.28 7.77
C ARG A 34 4.88 -13.91 9.14
N ALA A 35 4.69 -12.60 9.35
CA ALA A 35 4.04 -12.11 10.56
C ALA A 35 2.63 -12.73 10.69
N PRO A 36 2.22 -13.16 11.89
CA PRO A 36 0.89 -13.68 12.10
C PRO A 36 -0.17 -12.60 11.84
N LYS A 37 -1.35 -13.03 11.39
CA LYS A 37 -2.50 -12.14 11.21
C LYS A 37 -2.82 -11.43 12.53
N ARG A 38 -2.88 -10.10 12.50
CA ARG A 38 -3.39 -9.34 13.65
C ARG A 38 -4.91 -9.32 13.64
N HIS A 39 -5.51 -9.27 14.83
CA HIS A 39 -6.95 -9.04 14.96
C HIS A 39 -7.31 -7.71 14.29
N PHE A 40 -8.26 -7.76 13.36
CA PHE A 40 -8.80 -6.59 12.71
C PHE A 40 -9.94 -6.03 13.56
N ALA A 41 -9.69 -4.91 14.24
CA ALA A 41 -10.63 -4.26 15.15
C ALA A 41 -11.03 -2.84 14.69
N LEU A 42 -10.72 -2.48 13.43
CA LEU A 42 -10.99 -1.13 12.93
C LEU A 42 -12.47 -0.96 12.63
N SER A 43 -13.02 0.19 13.02
CA SER A 43 -14.35 0.58 12.57
C SER A 43 -14.35 0.87 11.06
N ARG A 44 -15.54 0.98 10.45
CA ARG A 44 -15.64 1.41 9.04
C ARG A 44 -14.95 2.76 8.80
N ARG A 45 -15.07 3.69 9.75
CA ARG A 45 -14.43 5.02 9.66
C ARG A 45 -12.90 4.90 9.72
N ASP A 46 -12.38 4.08 10.63
CA ASP A 46 -10.94 3.88 10.78
C ASP A 46 -10.35 3.11 9.58
N THR A 47 -11.11 2.19 9.01
CA THR A 47 -10.75 1.48 7.78
C THR A 47 -10.59 2.45 6.61
N ILE A 48 -11.54 3.37 6.43
CA ILE A 48 -11.46 4.42 5.41
C ILE A 48 -10.26 5.33 5.68
N LEU A 49 -10.02 5.70 6.93
CA LEU A 49 -8.87 6.51 7.31
C LEU A 49 -7.54 5.81 7.03
N ALA A 50 -7.43 4.52 7.35
CA ALA A 50 -6.24 3.70 7.08
C ALA A 50 -5.94 3.64 5.58
N LEU A 51 -6.97 3.43 4.74
CA LEU A 51 -6.83 3.46 3.28
C LEU A 51 -6.37 4.82 2.77
N LYS A 52 -6.98 5.93 3.25
CA LYS A 52 -6.56 7.28 2.88
C LYS A 52 -5.10 7.56 3.26
N ASN A 53 -4.70 7.13 4.46
CA ASN A 53 -3.33 7.30 4.93
C ASN A 53 -2.33 6.55 4.05
N ALA A 54 -2.66 5.32 3.64
CA ALA A 54 -1.82 4.55 2.72
C ALA A 54 -1.76 5.19 1.32
N LEU A 55 -2.91 5.60 0.78
CA LEU A 55 -3.01 6.17 -0.57
C LEU A 55 -2.42 7.58 -0.69
N ARG A 56 -2.19 8.29 0.42
CA ARG A 56 -1.56 9.62 0.43
C ARG A 56 -0.17 9.65 -0.21
N TYR A 57 0.55 8.53 -0.14
CA TYR A 57 1.90 8.37 -0.68
C TYR A 57 1.91 7.84 -2.13
N ILE A 58 0.73 7.54 -2.67
CA ILE A 58 0.56 6.86 -3.95
C ILE A 58 0.03 7.86 -4.99
N PRO A 59 0.55 7.83 -6.23
CA PRO A 59 -0.02 8.57 -7.35
C PRO A 59 -1.51 8.24 -7.58
N GLU A 60 -2.35 9.26 -7.74
CA GLU A 60 -3.81 9.08 -7.87
C GLU A 60 -4.21 8.16 -9.02
N LYS A 61 -3.44 8.16 -10.11
CA LYS A 61 -3.62 7.26 -11.27
C LYS A 61 -3.63 5.77 -10.90
N TRP A 62 -3.03 5.38 -9.77
CA TRP A 62 -3.00 3.99 -9.30
C TRP A 62 -4.04 3.68 -8.22
N HIS A 63 -4.75 4.67 -7.66
CA HIS A 63 -5.66 4.48 -6.53
C HIS A 63 -6.80 3.52 -6.84
N LYS A 64 -7.37 3.58 -8.05
CA LYS A 64 -8.47 2.70 -8.46
C LYS A 64 -8.12 1.21 -8.34
N ARG A 65 -6.85 0.87 -8.57
CA ARG A 65 -6.35 -0.50 -8.46
C ARG A 65 -5.83 -0.84 -7.06
N LEU A 66 -5.14 0.10 -6.41
CA LEU A 66 -4.52 -0.14 -5.11
C LEU A 66 -5.49 -0.09 -3.94
N ALA A 67 -6.56 0.71 -4.00
CA ALA A 67 -7.54 0.80 -2.92
C ALA A 67 -8.16 -0.56 -2.55
N PRO A 68 -8.69 -1.37 -3.49
CA PRO A 68 -9.21 -2.70 -3.15
C PRO A 68 -8.12 -3.67 -2.69
N GLU A 69 -6.89 -3.56 -3.20
CA GLU A 69 -5.77 -4.41 -2.78
C GLU A 69 -5.31 -4.10 -1.35
N PHE A 70 -5.21 -2.81 -0.99
CA PHE A 70 -4.91 -2.40 0.38
C PHE A 70 -6.02 -2.77 1.35
N LEU A 71 -7.27 -2.73 0.91
CA LEU A 71 -8.39 -3.22 1.72
C LEU A 71 -8.26 -4.72 1.96
N ASP A 72 -7.95 -5.51 0.93
CA ASP A 72 -7.70 -6.94 1.07
C ASP A 72 -6.53 -7.23 2.03
N GLU A 73 -5.40 -6.54 1.88
CA GLU A 73 -4.26 -6.68 2.81
C GLU A 73 -4.69 -6.39 4.26
N LEU A 74 -5.45 -5.32 4.47
CA LEU A 74 -5.91 -4.92 5.79
C LEU A 74 -6.87 -5.97 6.40
N LEU A 75 -7.77 -6.57 5.61
CA LEU A 75 -8.72 -7.58 6.08
C LEU A 75 -8.10 -8.97 6.26
N SER A 76 -7.21 -9.36 5.34
CA SER A 76 -6.57 -10.68 5.31
C SER A 76 -5.40 -10.78 6.29
N ARG A 77 -4.61 -9.71 6.42
CA ARG A 77 -3.34 -9.69 7.19
C ARG A 77 -3.37 -8.75 8.39
N GLY A 78 -4.35 -7.85 8.47
CA GLY A 78 -4.50 -6.88 9.57
C GLY A 78 -3.67 -5.62 9.39
N ARG A 79 -2.96 -5.46 8.26
CA ARG A 79 -2.09 -4.31 7.94
C ARG A 79 -2.00 -4.12 6.43
N ILE A 80 -1.76 -2.88 6.00
CA ILE A 80 -1.40 -2.54 4.62
C ILE A 80 0.13 -2.59 4.52
N TYR A 81 0.65 -3.54 3.75
CA TYR A 81 2.07 -3.75 3.49
C TYR A 81 2.52 -3.11 2.17
N GLY A 82 1.61 -2.97 1.21
CA GLY A 82 1.93 -2.42 -0.11
C GLY A 82 2.86 -3.32 -0.90
N TYR A 83 2.53 -4.62 -1.01
CA TYR A 83 3.45 -5.63 -1.53
C TYR A 83 4.02 -5.34 -2.92
N ARG A 84 3.27 -4.66 -3.79
CA ARG A 84 3.74 -4.23 -5.12
C ARG A 84 5.02 -3.39 -5.08
N PHE A 85 5.25 -2.64 -4.00
CA PHE A 85 6.40 -1.75 -3.86
C PHE A 85 7.54 -2.35 -3.03
N ARG A 86 7.41 -3.61 -2.59
CA ARG A 86 8.49 -4.33 -1.90
C ARG A 86 9.62 -4.62 -2.90
N PRO A 87 10.88 -4.23 -2.61
CA PRO A 87 12.02 -4.63 -3.43
C PRO A 87 12.13 -6.16 -3.56
N ALA A 88 12.51 -6.64 -4.74
CA ALA A 88 12.78 -8.04 -4.97
C ALA A 88 14.09 -8.47 -4.30
N GLY A 89 14.17 -9.75 -3.89
CA GLY A 89 15.36 -10.33 -3.27
C GLY A 89 15.36 -10.38 -1.74
N PRO A 90 16.49 -10.83 -1.15
CA PRO A 90 16.72 -10.83 0.29
C PRO A 90 16.89 -9.39 0.80
N ILE A 91 16.37 -9.13 2.01
CA ILE A 91 16.48 -7.87 2.76
C ILE A 91 17.20 -8.17 4.07
#